data_AF-A0A1C3N4Q3-F1
#
_entry.id   AF-A0A1C3N4Q3-F1
#
_cell.length_a   1.000
_cell.length_b   1.000
_cell.length_c   1.000
_cell.angle_alpha   90.00
_cell.angle_beta   90.00
_cell.angle_gamma   90.00
#
_symmetry.space_group_name_H-M   'P 1'
#
loop_
_entity.id
_entity.type
_entity.pdbx_description
1 polymer ?
#
loop_
_entity_poly.entity_id
_entity_poly.type
_entity_poly.pdbx_seq_one_letter_code
_entity_poly.pdbx_strand_id
1 'polypeptide(L)'
;MATVTPPCSVVECDRPARARGWCLPHYKRWRRRGTIHDITPEHRFFSHVEEGENGCWLWTAGRYPAGYGKFSVDGSTELPHRWAYEFFIAEIPAGLSLDHLCRTPPCVNPWHLEPVTDRVNVVVRGTGPSARNARKTHCPQGHAYDTGNTYVSPRGDRGCRACRVAAERRHSLK
;
A
#
# COMPACT_ATOMS: atom_id res chain seq x y z
N MET A 1 47.36 14.78 -36.48
CA MET A 1 46.64 15.44 -35.38
C MET A 1 45.64 14.45 -34.82
N ALA A 2 45.76 14.05 -33.54
CA ALA A 2 44.81 13.11 -32.93
C ALA A 2 43.46 13.81 -32.76
N THR A 3 42.39 13.24 -33.31
CA THR A 3 41.04 13.76 -33.17
C THR A 3 40.57 13.55 -31.73
N VAL A 4 40.51 14.64 -30.96
CA VAL A 4 39.95 14.61 -29.61
C VAL A 4 38.45 14.36 -29.73
N THR A 5 38.01 13.22 -29.22
CA THR A 5 36.59 12.88 -29.19
C THR A 5 35.92 13.73 -28.09
N PRO A 6 34.84 14.47 -28.38
CA PRO A 6 34.19 15.30 -27.38
C PRO A 6 33.58 14.44 -26.26
N PRO A 7 33.43 14.97 -25.04
CA PRO A 7 32.76 14.28 -23.94
C PRO A 7 31.28 14.08 -24.24
N CYS A 8 30.64 13.16 -23.52
CA CYS A 8 29.22 12.91 -23.60
C CYS A 8 28.44 14.16 -23.19
N SER A 9 27.36 14.48 -23.92
CA SER A 9 26.48 15.62 -23.61
C SER A 9 25.55 15.42 -22.40
N VAL A 10 25.70 14.31 -21.66
CA VAL A 10 24.94 14.08 -20.43
C VAL A 10 25.70 14.72 -19.29
N VAL A 11 25.02 15.56 -18.52
CA VAL A 11 25.57 16.23 -17.32
C VAL A 11 26.22 15.18 -16.42
N GLU A 12 27.40 15.49 -15.89
CA GLU A 12 28.19 14.57 -15.04
C GLU A 12 28.62 13.25 -15.71
N CYS A 13 28.83 13.26 -17.04
CA CYS A 13 29.37 12.09 -17.77
C CYS A 13 30.61 12.43 -18.62
N ASP A 14 31.80 12.08 -18.12
CA ASP A 14 33.07 12.37 -18.81
C ASP A 14 33.48 11.33 -19.86
N ARG A 15 32.59 10.37 -20.18
CA ARG A 15 32.88 9.34 -21.19
C ARG A 15 32.92 9.96 -22.59
N PRO A 16 33.79 9.49 -23.50
CA PRO A 16 33.84 10.01 -24.86
C PRO A 16 32.55 9.73 -25.61
N ALA A 17 32.02 10.73 -26.32
CA ALA A 17 30.87 10.61 -27.19
C ALA A 17 31.18 9.66 -28.36
N ARG A 18 30.19 8.85 -28.75
CA ARG A 18 30.32 7.85 -29.82
C ARG A 18 29.29 8.04 -30.92
N ALA A 19 28.06 8.41 -30.58
CA ALA A 19 27.00 8.66 -31.55
C ALA A 19 25.99 9.67 -30.98
N ARG A 20 25.53 10.62 -31.81
CA ARG A 20 24.55 11.65 -31.44
C ARG A 20 24.96 12.50 -30.22
N GLY A 21 26.26 12.72 -30.01
CA GLY A 21 26.78 13.45 -28.85
C GLY A 21 26.80 12.66 -27.53
N TRP A 22 26.41 11.38 -27.56
CA TRP A 22 26.34 10.53 -26.37
C TRP A 22 27.39 9.43 -26.38
N CYS A 23 27.87 9.05 -25.19
CA CYS A 23 28.70 7.86 -25.02
C CYS A 23 27.92 6.59 -25.42
N LEU A 24 28.63 5.49 -25.72
CA LEU A 24 28.00 4.25 -26.17
C LEU A 24 26.90 3.72 -25.21
N PRO A 25 27.07 3.74 -23.86
CA PRO A 25 26.00 3.41 -22.93
C PRO A 25 24.73 4.26 -23.08
N HIS A 26 24.86 5.59 -23.12
CA HIS A 26 23.71 6.52 -23.26
C HIS A 26 23.03 6.37 -24.63
N TYR A 27 23.80 6.21 -25.71
CA TYR A 27 23.26 5.91 -27.03
C TYR A 27 22.49 4.58 -27.05
N LYS A 28 23.04 3.51 -26.45
CA LYS A 28 22.37 2.20 -26.35
C LYS A 28 21.09 2.30 -25.51
N ARG A 29 21.09 3.07 -24.42
CA ARG A 29 19.92 3.28 -23.56
C ARG A 29 18.82 4.00 -24.31
N TRP A 30 19.15 5.09 -25.00
CA TRP A 30 18.21 5.83 -25.85
C TRP A 30 17.64 4.93 -26.96
N ARG A 31 18.47 4.16 -27.66
CA ARG A 31 18.00 3.23 -28.71
C ARG A 31 17.02 2.18 -28.18
N ARG A 32 17.19 1.72 -26.93
CA ARG A 32 16.34 0.68 -26.33
C ARG A 32 15.06 1.22 -25.69
N ARG A 33 15.14 2.39 -25.04
CA ARG A 33 14.09 2.90 -24.12
C ARG A 33 13.61 4.33 -24.43
N GLY A 34 14.17 4.99 -25.44
CA GLY A 34 13.85 6.38 -25.78
C GLY A 34 14.44 7.43 -24.82
N THR A 35 15.14 7.04 -23.76
CA THR A 35 15.77 7.96 -22.79
C THR A 35 17.26 7.69 -22.60
N ILE A 36 18.01 8.74 -22.29
CA ILE A 36 19.45 8.70 -21.98
C ILE A 36 19.73 8.58 -20.47
N HIS A 37 18.79 9.05 -19.64
CA HIS A 37 18.92 9.02 -18.18
C HIS A 37 18.65 7.61 -17.65
N ASP A 38 19.28 7.24 -16.54
CA ASP A 38 18.82 6.06 -15.81
C ASP A 38 17.39 6.31 -15.32
N ILE A 39 16.50 5.38 -15.67
CA ILE A 39 15.15 5.40 -15.11
C ILE A 39 15.28 4.78 -13.72
N THR A 40 15.58 5.62 -12.74
CA THR A 40 15.56 5.22 -11.33
C THR A 40 14.15 4.78 -10.96
N PRO A 41 13.98 3.92 -9.94
CA PRO A 41 12.67 3.64 -9.38
C PRO A 41 11.90 4.92 -9.04
N GLU A 42 12.56 5.90 -8.45
CA GLU A 42 12.01 7.23 -8.15
C GLU A 42 11.42 7.92 -9.40
N HIS A 43 12.18 8.02 -10.49
CA HIS A 43 11.68 8.66 -11.71
C HIS A 43 10.46 7.90 -12.29
N ARG A 44 10.48 6.56 -12.26
CA ARG A 44 9.33 5.75 -12.68
C ARG A 44 8.13 5.94 -11.75
N PHE A 45 8.38 6.04 -10.45
CA PHE A 45 7.34 6.26 -9.45
C PHE A 45 6.61 7.57 -9.73
N PHE A 46 7.34 8.69 -9.81
CA PHE A 46 6.74 10.00 -10.06
C PHE A 46 6.10 10.13 -11.44
N SER A 47 6.57 9.38 -12.45
CA SER A 47 5.89 9.33 -13.76
C SER A 47 4.47 8.74 -13.73
N HIS A 48 4.07 8.16 -12.59
CA HIS A 48 2.76 7.56 -12.36
C HIS A 48 2.00 8.21 -11.19
N VAL A 49 2.43 9.40 -10.78
CA VAL A 49 1.78 10.17 -9.71
C VAL A 49 1.14 11.42 -10.31
N GLU A 50 -0.15 11.60 -10.06
CA GLU A 50 -0.88 12.84 -10.33
C GLU A 50 -1.33 13.49 -9.01
N GLU A 51 -1.33 14.82 -8.96
CA GLU A 51 -1.89 15.53 -7.81
C GLU A 51 -3.41 15.38 -7.79
N GLY A 52 -3.93 14.93 -6.65
CA GLY A 52 -5.35 14.84 -6.37
C GLY A 52 -5.80 15.86 -5.32
N GLU A 53 -7.06 15.78 -4.95
CA GLU A 53 -7.64 16.63 -3.91
C GLU A 53 -6.97 16.41 -2.54
N ASN A 54 -7.02 17.44 -1.69
CA ASN A 54 -6.48 17.42 -0.32
C ASN A 54 -5.00 17.06 -0.22
N GLY A 55 -4.21 17.29 -1.28
CA GLY A 55 -2.78 16.95 -1.31
C GLY A 55 -2.50 15.46 -1.56
N CYS A 56 -3.49 14.69 -2.02
CA CYS A 56 -3.25 13.29 -2.38
C CYS A 56 -2.31 13.19 -3.59
N TRP A 57 -1.48 12.15 -3.59
CA TRP A 57 -0.70 11.74 -4.76
C TRP A 57 -1.36 10.50 -5.33
N LEU A 58 -2.10 10.63 -6.41
CA LEU A 58 -2.89 9.56 -6.98
C LEU A 58 -2.05 8.71 -7.93
N TRP A 59 -2.03 7.39 -7.67
CA TRP A 59 -1.36 6.43 -8.53
C TRP A 59 -2.16 6.15 -9.81
N THR A 60 -1.54 6.38 -10.96
CA THR A 60 -2.19 6.26 -12.28
C THR A 60 -1.83 5.00 -13.05
N ALA A 61 -0.82 4.26 -12.61
CA ALA A 61 -0.46 2.97 -13.21
C ALA A 61 -1.36 1.81 -12.71
N GLY A 62 -0.95 0.56 -12.97
CA GLY A 62 -1.73 -0.62 -12.66
C GLY A 62 -2.16 -0.71 -11.18
N ARG A 63 -3.40 -1.16 -10.95
CA ARG A 63 -4.02 -1.28 -9.62
C ARG A 63 -4.61 -2.68 -9.40
N TYR A 64 -4.75 -3.09 -8.14
CA TYR A 64 -5.57 -4.23 -7.72
C TYR A 64 -7.06 -3.84 -7.69
N PRO A 65 -7.99 -4.81 -7.72
CA PRO A 65 -9.43 -4.53 -7.59
C PRO A 65 -9.81 -3.76 -6.32
N ALA A 66 -9.03 -3.92 -5.25
CA ALA A 66 -9.19 -3.18 -4.00
C ALA A 66 -8.75 -1.69 -4.08
N GLY A 67 -8.24 -1.24 -5.23
CA GLY A 67 -7.84 0.16 -5.47
C GLY A 67 -6.36 0.46 -5.23
N TYR A 68 -5.62 -0.44 -4.59
CA TYR A 68 -4.18 -0.26 -4.32
C TYR A 68 -3.35 -0.36 -5.60
N GLY A 69 -2.36 0.52 -5.74
CA GLY A 69 -1.41 0.50 -6.86
C GLY A 69 -0.48 -0.71 -6.86
N LYS A 70 0.16 -0.93 -8.01
CA LYS A 70 1.22 -1.92 -8.24
C LYS A 70 2.45 -1.19 -8.76
N PHE A 71 3.60 -1.44 -8.16
CA PHE A 71 4.85 -0.82 -8.54
C PHE A 71 5.97 -1.86 -8.60
N SER A 72 6.55 -2.07 -9.78
CA SER A 72 7.61 -3.07 -9.95
C SER A 72 8.99 -2.44 -9.76
N VAL A 73 9.76 -2.89 -8.77
CA VAL A 73 11.10 -2.41 -8.42
C VAL A 73 12.03 -3.63 -8.33
N ASP A 74 13.19 -3.58 -8.99
CA ASP A 74 14.23 -4.62 -8.94
C ASP A 74 13.73 -6.07 -9.17
N GLY A 75 12.72 -6.21 -10.03
CA GLY A 75 12.12 -7.50 -10.38
C GLY A 75 11.00 -7.98 -9.44
N SER A 76 10.76 -7.28 -8.34
CA SER A 76 9.66 -7.52 -7.39
C SER A 76 8.51 -6.53 -7.62
N THR A 77 7.28 -6.95 -7.29
CA THR A 77 6.11 -6.05 -7.29
C THR A 77 5.78 -5.66 -5.87
N GLU A 78 5.77 -4.36 -5.61
CA GLU A 78 5.49 -3.74 -4.32
C GLU A 78 4.26 -2.83 -4.40
N LEU A 79 3.76 -2.42 -3.23
CA LEU A 79 2.70 -1.43 -3.13
C LEU A 79 3.34 -0.02 -3.17
N PRO A 80 2.94 0.86 -4.10
CA PRO A 80 3.60 2.14 -4.29
C PRO A 80 3.51 3.04 -3.05
N HIS A 81 2.42 2.98 -2.28
CA HIS A 81 2.31 3.77 -1.04
C HIS A 81 3.28 3.29 0.06
N ARG A 82 3.59 1.98 0.12
CA ARG A 82 4.61 1.44 1.05
C ARG A 82 5.99 1.85 0.62
N TRP A 83 6.29 1.68 -0.68
CA TRP A 83 7.56 2.11 -1.27
C TRP A 83 7.81 3.61 -1.02
N ALA A 84 6.80 4.45 -1.23
CA ALA A 84 6.91 5.89 -0.97
C ALA A 84 7.15 6.20 0.51
N TYR A 85 6.46 5.52 1.43
CA TYR A 85 6.68 5.70 2.86
C TYR A 85 8.10 5.33 3.27
N GLU A 86 8.59 4.17 2.81
CA GLU A 86 9.95 3.70 3.11
C GLU A 86 11.02 4.59 2.49
N PHE A 87 10.77 5.13 1.29
CA PHE A 87 11.69 6.02 0.59
C PHE A 87 11.77 7.43 1.21
N PHE A 88 10.64 8.02 1.63
CA PHE A 88 10.59 9.41 2.12
C PHE A 88 10.60 9.56 3.63
N ILE A 89 10.11 8.56 4.38
CA ILE A 89 9.90 8.66 5.83
C ILE A 89 10.83 7.71 6.57
N ALA A 90 10.55 6.41 6.54
CA ALA A 90 11.31 5.40 7.26
C ALA A 90 10.84 3.98 6.91
N GLU A 91 11.65 2.98 7.26
CA GLU A 91 11.24 1.58 7.25
C GLU A 91 9.95 1.37 8.06
N ILE A 92 9.02 0.58 7.53
CA ILE A 92 7.76 0.26 8.22
C ILE A 92 8.07 -0.75 9.34
N PRO A 93 7.80 -0.42 10.62
CA PRO A 93 8.12 -1.32 11.72
C PRO A 93 7.42 -2.68 11.58
N ALA A 94 8.11 -3.75 11.99
CA ALA A 94 7.58 -5.11 11.92
C ALA A 94 6.24 -5.25 12.67
N GLY A 95 5.27 -5.92 12.04
CA GLY A 95 3.92 -6.09 12.58
C GLY A 95 2.99 -4.89 12.43
N LEU A 96 3.44 -3.81 11.78
CA LEU A 96 2.59 -2.67 11.43
C LEU A 96 2.21 -2.66 9.94
N SER A 97 1.03 -2.13 9.69
CA SER A 97 0.44 -1.89 8.37
C SER A 97 0.18 -0.40 8.20
N LEU A 98 0.33 0.15 6.99
CA LEU A 98 0.02 1.55 6.72
C LEU A 98 -1.49 1.74 6.53
N ASP A 99 -2.08 2.66 7.30
CA ASP A 99 -3.47 3.11 7.16
C ASP A 99 -3.53 4.46 6.44
N HIS A 100 -4.41 4.56 5.43
CA HIS A 100 -4.65 5.82 4.72
C HIS A 100 -5.50 6.75 5.58
N LEU A 101 -4.90 7.84 6.06
CA LEU A 101 -5.61 8.92 6.75
C LEU A 101 -6.65 9.58 5.85
N CYS A 102 -6.35 9.67 4.54
CA CYS A 102 -7.24 10.27 3.53
C CYS A 102 -8.34 9.33 3.02
N ARG A 103 -8.34 8.04 3.41
CA ARG A 103 -9.31 7.01 2.94
C ARG A 103 -9.40 6.87 1.41
N THR A 104 -8.32 7.19 0.71
CA THR A 104 -8.20 7.09 -0.75
C THR A 104 -7.18 5.99 -1.09
N PRO A 105 -7.60 4.75 -1.40
CA PRO A 105 -6.69 3.64 -1.70
C PRO A 105 -5.62 3.89 -2.78
N PRO A 106 -5.89 4.65 -3.87
CA PRO A 106 -4.85 4.94 -4.86
C PRO A 106 -3.86 6.05 -4.41
N CYS A 107 -4.04 6.66 -3.24
CA CYS A 107 -3.11 7.64 -2.72
C CYS A 107 -1.78 7.00 -2.32
N VAL A 108 -0.66 7.58 -2.78
CA VAL A 108 0.72 7.15 -2.49
C VAL A 108 1.52 8.24 -1.78
N ASN A 109 0.86 9.32 -1.34
CA ASN A 109 1.50 10.36 -0.57
C ASN A 109 1.93 9.79 0.79
N PRO A 110 3.24 9.79 1.12
CA PRO A 110 3.74 9.18 2.35
C PRO A 110 3.24 9.88 3.62
N TRP A 111 2.94 11.18 3.55
CA TRP A 111 2.40 11.96 4.68
C TRP A 111 0.90 11.72 4.92
N HIS A 112 0.22 10.98 4.04
CA HIS A 112 -1.17 10.55 4.24
C HIS A 112 -1.28 9.14 4.84
N LEU A 113 -0.17 8.58 5.32
CA LEU A 113 -0.06 7.22 5.83
C LEU A 113 0.37 7.22 7.30
N GLU A 114 -0.24 6.33 8.07
CA GLU A 114 0.13 6.10 9.46
C GLU A 114 0.42 4.60 9.67
N PRO A 115 1.60 4.21 10.20
CA PRO A 115 1.83 2.85 10.64
C PRO A 115 0.95 2.52 11.85
N VAL A 116 0.09 1.52 11.69
CA VAL A 116 -0.82 1.07 12.73
C VAL A 116 -0.81 -0.45 12.83
N THR A 117 -1.29 -0.98 13.96
CA THR A 117 -1.49 -2.43 14.10
C THR A 117 -2.61 -2.91 13.18
N ASP A 118 -2.57 -4.19 12.79
CA ASP A 118 -3.64 -4.80 12.00
C ASP A 118 -5.00 -4.73 12.69
N ARG A 119 -5.03 -4.76 14.04
CA ARG A 119 -6.26 -4.54 14.80
C ARG A 119 -6.85 -3.16 14.51
N VAL A 120 -6.02 -2.11 14.52
CA VAL A 120 -6.48 -0.76 14.25
C VAL A 120 -6.93 -0.64 12.79
N ASN A 121 -6.10 -1.09 11.85
CA ASN A 121 -6.39 -1.00 10.41
C ASN A 121 -7.68 -1.77 10.03
N VAL A 122 -7.77 -3.05 10.41
CA VAL A 122 -8.81 -3.96 9.94
C VAL A 122 -10.07 -3.90 10.79
N VAL A 123 -9.95 -3.76 12.12
CA VAL A 123 -11.08 -3.91 13.05
C VAL A 123 -11.65 -2.56 13.50
N VAL A 124 -10.78 -1.63 13.91
CA VAL A 124 -11.23 -0.34 14.46
C VAL A 124 -11.64 0.62 13.34
N ARG A 125 -10.74 0.82 12.37
CA ARG A 125 -10.91 1.79 11.28
C ARG A 125 -11.46 1.16 10.00
N GLY A 126 -11.30 -0.15 9.84
CA GLY A 126 -11.76 -0.89 8.67
C GLY A 126 -13.28 -0.93 8.50
N THR A 127 -13.71 -1.28 7.28
CA THR A 127 -15.13 -1.38 6.88
C THR A 127 -15.57 -2.82 6.55
N GLY A 128 -14.63 -3.77 6.62
CA GLY A 128 -14.85 -5.18 6.31
C GLY A 128 -15.68 -5.93 7.37
N PRO A 129 -15.98 -7.22 7.15
CA PRO A 129 -16.82 -8.03 8.03
C PRO A 129 -16.36 -8.02 9.50
N SER A 130 -15.06 -8.09 9.75
CA SER A 130 -14.49 -8.07 11.10
C SER A 130 -14.83 -6.77 11.85
N ALA A 131 -14.65 -5.61 11.21
CA ALA A 131 -15.02 -4.32 11.80
C ALA A 131 -16.53 -4.20 12.02
N ARG A 132 -17.34 -4.60 11.03
CA ARG A 132 -18.80 -4.60 11.15
C ARG A 132 -19.27 -5.47 12.31
N ASN A 133 -18.70 -6.67 12.43
CA ASN A 133 -19.00 -7.58 13.53
C ASN A 133 -18.58 -7.00 14.87
N ALA A 134 -17.39 -6.40 14.98
CA ALA A 134 -16.93 -5.76 16.21
C ALA A 134 -17.86 -4.63 16.66
N ARG A 135 -18.40 -3.82 15.73
CA ARG A 135 -19.34 -2.71 16.03
C ARG A 135 -20.75 -3.17 16.43
N LYS A 136 -21.13 -4.43 16.21
CA LYS A 136 -22.47 -4.91 16.57
C LYS A 136 -22.66 -4.81 18.09
N THR A 137 -23.72 -4.11 18.49
CA THR A 137 -24.16 -3.97 19.89
C THR A 137 -25.15 -5.05 20.31
N HIS A 138 -25.74 -5.77 19.35
CA HIS A 138 -26.72 -6.83 19.61
C HIS A 138 -26.46 -8.07 18.75
N CYS A 139 -26.84 -9.24 19.26
CA CYS A 139 -26.78 -10.49 18.51
C CYS A 139 -27.95 -10.59 17.50
N PRO A 140 -27.95 -11.57 16.57
CA PRO A 140 -29.05 -11.74 15.61
C PRO A 140 -30.43 -12.04 16.22
N GLN A 141 -30.50 -12.34 17.52
CA GLN A 141 -31.76 -12.53 18.26
C GLN A 141 -32.14 -11.28 19.07
N GLY A 142 -31.42 -10.17 18.92
CA GLY A 142 -31.72 -8.90 19.59
C GLY A 142 -31.16 -8.77 21.01
N HIS A 143 -30.41 -9.74 21.53
CA HIS A 143 -29.79 -9.61 22.86
C HIS A 143 -28.55 -8.71 22.82
N ALA A 144 -28.40 -7.82 23.81
CA ALA A 144 -27.28 -6.89 23.91
C ALA A 144 -25.93 -7.61 24.11
N TYR A 145 -24.87 -7.09 23.50
CA TYR A 145 -23.48 -7.47 23.77
C TYR A 145 -22.90 -6.57 24.85
N ASP A 146 -23.30 -6.80 26.10
CA ASP A 146 -22.75 -6.17 27.29
C ASP A 146 -21.84 -7.15 28.06
N THR A 147 -21.28 -6.73 29.20
CA THR A 147 -20.42 -7.57 30.04
C THR A 147 -21.12 -8.81 30.59
N GLY A 148 -22.44 -8.75 30.82
CA GLY A 148 -23.23 -9.83 31.40
C GLY A 148 -23.69 -10.87 30.38
N ASN A 149 -23.91 -10.49 29.13
CA ASN A 149 -24.46 -11.35 28.08
C ASN A 149 -23.43 -11.72 27.00
N THR A 150 -22.26 -11.11 27.01
CA THR A 150 -21.16 -11.45 26.09
C THR A 150 -20.26 -12.53 26.69
N TYR A 151 -19.87 -13.50 25.87
CA TYR A 151 -18.75 -14.39 26.17
C TYR A 151 -17.81 -14.48 24.98
N VAL A 152 -16.56 -14.83 25.24
CA VAL A 152 -15.55 -15.11 24.20
C VAL A 152 -15.28 -16.61 24.25
N SER A 153 -15.41 -17.28 23.10
CA SER A 153 -15.12 -18.70 22.98
C SER A 153 -13.60 -18.96 23.06
N PRO A 154 -13.15 -20.20 23.31
CA PRO A 154 -11.73 -20.53 23.23
C PRO A 154 -11.10 -20.23 21.85
N ARG A 155 -11.91 -20.13 20.80
CA ARG A 155 -11.49 -19.74 19.45
C ARG A 155 -11.37 -18.23 19.25
N GLY A 156 -11.72 -17.43 20.27
CA GLY A 156 -11.73 -15.97 20.21
C GLY A 156 -13.04 -15.37 19.68
N ASP A 157 -14.02 -16.18 19.31
CA ASP A 157 -15.30 -15.70 18.78
C ASP A 157 -16.19 -15.13 19.89
N ARG A 158 -16.81 -13.98 19.63
CA ARG A 158 -17.82 -13.41 20.51
C ARG A 158 -19.15 -14.15 20.35
N GLY A 159 -19.67 -14.69 21.45
CA GLY A 159 -20.99 -15.31 21.52
C GLY A 159 -21.95 -14.60 22.49
N CYS A 160 -23.24 -14.95 22.39
CA CYS A 160 -24.32 -14.43 23.23
C CYS A 160 -24.77 -15.49 24.24
N ARG A 161 -24.68 -15.19 25.53
CA ARG A 161 -25.00 -16.13 26.62
C ARG A 161 -26.48 -16.50 26.63
N ALA A 162 -27.38 -15.53 26.45
CA ALA A 162 -28.82 -15.77 26.36
C ALA A 162 -29.16 -16.73 25.21
N CYS A 163 -28.54 -16.56 24.03
CA CYS A 163 -28.71 -17.49 22.92
C CYS A 163 -28.20 -18.90 23.25
N ARG A 164 -27.09 -19.01 23.98
CA ARG A 164 -26.52 -20.30 24.39
C ARG A 164 -27.49 -21.06 25.33
N VAL A 165 -27.99 -20.39 26.35
CA VAL A 165 -28.98 -20.96 27.29
C VAL A 165 -30.26 -21.39 26.56
N ALA A 166 -30.77 -20.57 25.64
CA ALA A 166 -31.94 -20.91 24.84
C ALA A 166 -31.70 -22.13 23.93
N ALA A 167 -30.50 -22.30 23.38
CA ALA A 167 -30.13 -23.46 22.60
C ALA A 167 -30.04 -24.74 23.46
N GLU A 168 -29.40 -24.66 24.62
CA GLU A 168 -29.30 -25.77 25.59
C GLU A 168 -30.68 -26.27 26.02
N ARG A 169 -31.60 -25.35 26.37
CA ARG A 169 -32.98 -25.68 26.74
C ARG A 169 -33.74 -26.43 25.64
N ARG A 170 -33.53 -26.05 24.37
CA ARG A 170 -34.14 -26.74 23.22
C ARG A 170 -33.58 -28.14 23.01
N HIS A 171 -32.32 -28.36 23.37
CA HIS A 171 -31.66 -29.66 23.25
C HIS A 171 -32.08 -30.63 24.37
N SER A 172 -32.33 -30.12 25.58
CA SER A 172 -32.78 -30.95 26.72
C SER A 172 -34.26 -31.35 26.67
N LEU A 173 -35.04 -30.79 25.74
CA LEU A 173 -36.46 -31.10 25.53
C LEU A 173 -36.69 -32.10 24.38
N LYS A 174 -35.61 -32.62 23.78
CA LYS A 174 -35.63 -33.71 22.78
C LYS A 174 -35.10 -34.99 23.42
#